data_AF-A0A5K1DTB0-F1
#
_entry.id   AF-A0A5K1DTB0-F1
#
_cell.length_a   1.000
_cell.length_b   1.000
_cell.length_c   1.000
_cell.angle_alpha   90.00
_cell.angle_beta   90.00
_cell.angle_gamma   90.00
#
_symmetry.space_group_name_H-M   'P 1'
#
loop_
_entity.id
_entity.type
_entity.pdbx_description
1 polymer ?
#
loop_
_entity_poly.entity_id
_entity_poly.type
_entity_poly.pdbx_seq_one_letter_code
_entity_poly.pdbx_strand_id
1 'polypeptide(L)' 'ICDTDDAEINSLFEVCSDFIEHAEQSGGKVLVHCFEGKSRSVTVVLAYLMLR' A
#
# COMPACT_ATOMS: atom_id res chain seq x y z
N ILE A 1 6.96 -8.33 4.56
CA ILE A 1 7.37 -7.47 5.71
C ILE A 1 6.57 -7.91 6.93
N CYS A 2 7.26 -8.17 8.04
CA CYS A 2 6.63 -8.52 9.32
C CYS A 2 5.95 -7.30 9.93
N ASP A 3 4.96 -7.54 10.79
CA ASP A 3 4.24 -6.48 11.49
C ASP A 3 4.94 -6.19 12.82
N THR A 4 6.08 -5.52 12.75
CA THR A 4 6.89 -5.12 13.92
C THR A 4 7.32 -3.67 13.76
N ASP A 5 7.56 -2.99 14.88
CA ASP A 5 7.82 -1.55 14.90
C ASP A 5 9.16 -1.18 14.22
N ASP A 6 10.08 -2.13 14.10
CA ASP A 6 11.39 -1.99 13.44
C ASP A 6 11.38 -2.36 11.95
N ALA A 7 10.23 -2.80 11.41
CA ALA A 7 10.12 -3.22 10.03
C ALA A 7 9.94 -2.03 9.07
N GLU A 8 10.91 -1.83 8.18
CA GLU A 8 10.87 -0.77 7.16
C GLU A 8 9.94 -1.12 6.00
N ILE A 9 8.81 -0.41 5.88
CA ILE A 9 7.83 -0.57 4.78
C ILE A 9 7.89 0.53 3.73
N ASN A 10 8.57 1.64 4.00
CA ASN A 10 8.68 2.81 3.11
C ASN A 10 9.20 2.47 1.70
N SER A 11 10.11 1.50 1.59
CA SER A 11 10.65 1.02 0.31
C SER A 11 9.58 0.47 -0.65
N LEU A 12 8.39 0.14 -0.15
CA LEU A 12 7.26 -0.32 -0.97
C LEU A 12 6.32 0.80 -1.41
N PHE A 13 6.42 2.02 -0.87
CA PHE A 13 5.41 3.05 -1.10
C PHE A 13 5.26 3.44 -2.56
N GLU A 14 6.37 3.73 -3.26
CA GLU A 14 6.36 4.06 -4.68
C GLU A 14 5.81 2.91 -5.53
N VAL A 15 6.35 1.69 -5.33
CA VAL A 15 5.94 0.50 -6.11
C VAL A 15 4.45 0.16 -5.91
N CYS A 16 3.95 0.28 -4.67
CA CYS A 16 2.54 0.07 -4.39
C CYS A 16 1.68 1.20 -4.96
N SER A 17 2.15 2.45 -4.93
CA SER A 17 1.46 3.60 -5.51
C SER A 17 1.29 3.43 -7.01
N ASP A 18 2.38 3.11 -7.72
CA ASP A 18 2.37 2.83 -9.16
C ASP A 18 1.42 1.69 -9.53
N PHE A 19 1.40 0.62 -8.73
CA PHE A 19 0.50 -0.51 -8.93
C PHE A 19 -0.98 -0.10 -8.80
N ILE A 20 -1.32 0.66 -7.75
CA ILE A 20 -2.69 1.13 -7.52
C ILE A 20 -3.11 2.09 -8.63
N GLU A 21 -2.25 3.03 -9.00
CA GLU A 21 -2.52 3.99 -10.07
C GLU A 21 -2.74 3.30 -11.42
N HIS A 22 -1.90 2.32 -11.78
CA HIS A 22 -2.07 1.56 -13.01
C HIS A 22 -3.41 0.81 -13.07
N ALA A 23 -3.84 0.24 -11.95
CA ALA A 23 -5.13 -0.41 -11.84
C ALA A 23 -6.30 0.60 -11.94
N GLU A 24 -6.20 1.78 -11.30
CA GLU A 24 -7.20 2.85 -11.45
C GLU A 24 -7.30 3.32 -12.92
N GLN A 25 -6.16 3.56 -13.59
CA GLN A 25 -6.11 4.02 -14.98
C GLN A 25 -6.69 3.01 -15.98
N SER A 26 -6.60 1.71 -15.68
CA SER A 26 -7.21 0.64 -16.48
C SER A 26 -8.70 0.39 -16.17
N GLY A 27 -9.30 1.17 -15.26
CA GLY A 27 -10.67 0.98 -14.79
C GLY A 27 -10.86 -0.24 -13.88
N GLY A 28 -9.76 -0.80 -13.39
CA GLY A 28 -9.73 -1.92 -12.45
C GLY A 28 -9.99 -1.50 -11.01
N LYS A 29 -9.93 -2.48 -10.10
CA LYS A 29 -10.03 -2.26 -8.65
C LYS A 29 -8.94 -3.06 -7.94
N VAL A 30 -8.36 -2.49 -6.90
CA VAL A 30 -7.32 -3.12 -6.09
C VAL A 30 -7.86 -3.47 -4.71
N LEU A 31 -7.57 -4.70 -4.26
CA LEU A 31 -7.70 -5.08 -2.86
C LEU A 31 -6.32 -5.00 -2.19
N VAL A 32 -6.14 -4.02 -1.30
CA VAL A 32 -4.96 -3.95 -0.44
C VAL A 32 -5.30 -4.65 0.88
N HIS A 33 -4.53 -5.68 1.26
CA HIS A 33 -4.78 -6.43 2.49
C HIS A 33 -3.49 -6.75 3.25
N CYS A 34 -3.62 -7.01 4.55
CA CYS A 34 -2.58 -7.67 5.35
C CYS A 34 -3.27 -8.74 6.22
N PHE A 35 -2.60 -9.27 7.24
CA PHE A 35 -3.18 -10.33 8.07
C PHE A 35 -4.46 -9.88 8.80
N GLU A 36 -4.41 -8.71 9.46
CA GLU A 36 -5.57 -8.17 10.19
C GLU A 36 -6.28 -7.00 9.51
N GLY A 37 -5.72 -6.46 8.42
CA GLY A 37 -6.23 -5.23 7.80
C GLY A 37 -6.04 -3.96 8.65
N LYS A 38 -5.07 -3.94 9.57
CA LYS A 38 -4.90 -2.85 10.57
C LYS A 38 -3.63 -2.01 10.41
N SER A 39 -2.50 -2.66 10.13
CA SER A 39 -1.18 -2.02 10.09
C SER A 39 -0.68 -1.89 8.65
N ARG A 40 0.13 -2.83 8.15
CA ARG A 40 0.80 -2.77 6.82
C ARG A 40 -0.09 -2.36 5.65
N SER A 41 -1.30 -2.91 5.54
CA SER A 41 -2.22 -2.55 4.45
C SER A 41 -2.72 -1.12 4.54
N VAL A 42 -3.09 -0.68 5.75
CA VAL A 42 -3.51 0.71 6.01
C VAL A 42 -2.36 1.65 5.75
N THR A 43 -1.14 1.32 6.18
CA THR A 43 0.06 2.12 5.92
C THR A 43 0.32 2.33 4.42
N VAL A 44 0.19 1.28 3.60
CA VAL A 44 0.35 1.40 2.14
C VAL A 44 -0.76 2.27 1.52
N VAL A 45 -2.01 2.09 1.96
CA VAL A 45 -3.12 2.93 1.47
C VAL A 45 -2.92 4.40 1.86
N LEU A 46 -2.46 4.68 3.08
CA LEU A 46 -2.15 6.04 3.52
C LEU A 46 -1.00 6.65 2.72
N ALA A 47 0.08 5.89 2.49
CA ALA A 47 1.19 6.35 1.65
C ALA A 47 0.71 6.71 0.24
N TYR A 48 -0.12 5.85 -0.38
CA TYR A 48 -0.74 6.14 -1.68
C TYR A 48 -1.57 7.44 -1.66
N LEU A 49 -2.41 7.64 -0.64
CA LEU A 49 -3.22 8.85 -0.53
C LEU A 49 -2.39 10.13 -0.31
N MET A 50 -1.21 10.02 0.30
CA MET A 50 -0.30 11.15 0.54
C MET A 50 0.58 11.51 -0.66
N LEU A 51 0.89 10.53 -1.52
CA LEU A 51 1.70 10.73 -2.73
C LEU A 51 0.89 11.29 -3.92
N ARG A 52 -0.44 11.22 -3.85
CA ARG A 52 -1.38 11.76 -4.84
C ARG A 52 -1.64 13.24 -4.70
#